data_AF-A0A920QE77-F1
#
_entry.id   AF-A0A920QE77-F1
#
_cell.length_a   1.000
_cell.length_b   1.000
_cell.length_c   1.000
_cell.angle_alpha   90.00
_cell.angle_beta   90.00
_cell.angle_gamma   90.00
#
_symmetry.space_group_name_H-M   'P 1'
#
loop_
_entity.id
_entity.type
_entity.pdbx_description
1 polymer ?
#
loop_
_entity_poly.entity_id
_entity_poly.type
_entity_poly.pdbx_seq_one_letter_code
_entity_poly.pdbx_strand_id
1 'polypeptide(L)'
;MPVLSKLGCNAGTCHGSKDGKNGFKLSLRGYDPIYDVRAFTDDLASRRVNIAAPDNSLILLKASASVPHEGGQLAKVGEDYYEILKGWIANGAKLEPARREWRALRCIQGMQLCKR
;
A
#
# COMPACT_ATOMS: atom_id res chain seq x y z
N MET A 1 1.62 3.59 -2.39
CA MET A 1 2.20 2.55 -1.49
C MET A 1 3.34 1.83 -2.22
N PRO A 2 4.62 2.02 -1.85
CA PRO A 2 5.77 1.47 -2.60
C PRO A 2 5.79 -0.05 -2.74
N VAL A 3 5.27 -0.77 -1.74
CA VAL A 3 5.21 -2.24 -1.74
C VAL A 3 4.41 -2.76 -2.94
N LEU A 4 3.30 -2.12 -3.31
CA LEU A 4 2.48 -2.52 -4.46
C LEU A 4 3.24 -2.40 -5.78
N SER A 5 4.07 -1.36 -5.91
CA SER A 5 4.92 -1.17 -7.08
C SER A 5 6.02 -2.23 -7.13
N LYS A 6 6.59 -2.59 -5.98
CA LYS A 6 7.63 -3.61 -5.90
C LYS A 6 7.12 -5.01 -6.24
N LEU A 7 5.88 -5.32 -5.83
CA LEU A 7 5.19 -6.57 -6.19
C LEU A 7 4.61 -6.55 -7.62
N GLY A 8 4.65 -5.41 -8.32
CA GLY A 8 4.14 -5.28 -9.69
C GLY A 8 2.62 -5.17 -9.81
N CYS A 9 1.88 -4.99 -8.70
CA CYS A 9 0.42 -4.90 -8.71
C CYS A 9 -0.08 -3.77 -9.63
N ASN A 10 0.57 -2.62 -9.58
CA ASN A 10 0.22 -1.41 -10.34
C ASN A 10 1.05 -1.25 -11.63
N ALA A 11 1.59 -2.35 -12.17
CA ALA A 11 2.25 -2.35 -13.47
C ALA A 11 1.23 -2.16 -14.61
N GLY A 12 1.68 -1.54 -15.71
CA GLY A 12 0.86 -1.30 -16.91
C GLY A 12 0.36 -2.58 -17.60
N THR A 13 0.96 -3.72 -17.30
CA THR A 13 0.52 -5.04 -17.78
C THR A 13 -0.60 -5.66 -16.93
N CYS A 14 -0.95 -5.05 -15.80
CA CYS A 14 -1.93 -5.55 -14.84
C CYS A 14 -2.87 -4.42 -14.36
N HIS A 15 -3.01 -4.20 -13.05
CA HIS A 15 -3.98 -3.23 -12.52
C HIS A 15 -3.58 -1.77 -12.77
N GLY A 16 -2.32 -1.50 -13.12
CA GLY A 16 -1.88 -0.17 -13.56
C GLY A 16 -2.11 0.10 -15.04
N SER A 17 -2.76 -0.80 -15.79
CA SER A 17 -3.10 -0.59 -17.19
C SER A 17 -4.14 0.53 -17.34
N LYS A 18 -4.34 1.00 -18.58
CA LYS A 18 -5.34 2.04 -18.89
C LYS A 18 -6.74 1.68 -18.38
N ASP A 19 -7.12 0.40 -18.48
CA ASP A 19 -8.47 -0.06 -18.12
C ASP A 19 -8.49 -0.89 -16.83
N GLY A 20 -7.34 -1.11 -16.19
CA GLY A 20 -7.20 -2.05 -15.08
C GLY A 20 -7.37 -3.51 -15.52
N LYS A 21 -7.73 -4.39 -14.57
CA LYS A 21 -8.11 -5.79 -14.83
C LYS A 21 -9.21 -6.24 -13.89
N ASN A 22 -10.18 -7.00 -14.42
CA ASN A 22 -11.26 -7.64 -13.64
C ASN A 22 -11.97 -6.67 -12.68
N GLY A 23 -12.31 -5.47 -13.19
CA GLY A 23 -12.96 -4.42 -12.39
C GLY A 23 -12.10 -3.87 -11.26
N PHE A 24 -10.77 -3.96 -11.37
CA PHE A 24 -9.84 -3.37 -10.42
C PHE A 24 -8.75 -2.58 -11.14
N LYS A 25 -8.61 -1.31 -10.75
CA LYS A 25 -7.65 -0.38 -11.35
C LYS A 25 -6.87 0.36 -10.27
N LEU A 26 -5.58 0.45 -10.50
CA LEU A 26 -4.63 1.24 -9.75
C LEU A 26 -4.02 2.28 -10.68
N SER A 27 -3.53 3.37 -10.12
CA SER A 27 -2.70 4.32 -10.83
C SER A 27 -1.38 3.65 -11.26
N LEU A 28 -0.92 3.96 -12.48
CA LEU A 28 0.29 3.36 -13.02
C LEU A 28 1.49 3.67 -12.11
N ARG A 29 2.16 2.61 -11.61
CA ARG A 29 3.32 2.70 -10.71
C ARG A 29 3.08 3.53 -9.42
N GLY A 30 1.83 3.77 -9.04
CA GLY A 30 1.47 4.50 -7.82
C GLY A 30 1.51 6.02 -7.98
N TYR A 31 1.25 6.50 -9.20
CA TYR A 31 1.22 7.92 -9.54
C TYR A 31 0.19 8.73 -8.73
N ASP A 32 -0.96 8.12 -8.42
CA ASP A 32 -2.00 8.74 -7.60
C ASP A 32 -2.27 7.88 -6.35
N PRO A 33 -1.64 8.21 -5.21
CA PRO A 33 -1.76 7.41 -4.01
C PRO A 33 -3.14 7.52 -3.34
N ILE A 34 -3.87 8.62 -3.55
CA ILE A 34 -5.22 8.78 -3.01
C ILE A 34 -6.18 7.87 -3.77
N TYR A 35 -6.08 7.89 -5.11
CA TYR A 35 -6.83 6.98 -5.97
C TYR A 35 -6.55 5.51 -5.62
N ASP A 36 -5.28 5.13 -5.49
CA ASP A 36 -4.90 3.75 -5.17
C ASP A 36 -5.49 3.26 -3.85
N VAL A 37 -5.41 4.08 -2.79
CA VAL A 37 -5.96 3.71 -1.48
C VAL A 37 -7.47 3.56 -1.56
N ARG A 38 -8.17 4.51 -2.20
CA ARG A 38 -9.63 4.42 -2.39
C ARG A 38 -10.05 3.20 -3.20
N ALA A 39 -9.27 2.82 -4.21
CA ALA A 39 -9.52 1.61 -4.98
C ALA A 39 -9.50 0.34 -4.10
N PHE A 40 -8.72 0.33 -3.01
CA PHE A 40 -8.72 -0.77 -2.05
C PHE A 40 -9.81 -0.66 -0.98
N THR A 41 -10.09 0.54 -0.49
CA THR A 41 -10.97 0.74 0.69
C THR A 41 -12.42 0.95 0.33
N ASP A 42 -12.71 1.61 -0.80
CA ASP A 42 -14.05 2.13 -1.11
C ASP A 42 -14.74 1.33 -2.22
N ASP A 43 -13.96 0.70 -3.11
CA ASP A 43 -14.49 0.00 -4.29
C ASP A 43 -15.05 -1.40 -3.96
N LEU A 44 -16.07 -1.83 -4.72
CA LEU A 44 -16.77 -3.12 -4.59
C LEU A 44 -17.08 -3.55 -3.14
N ALA A 45 -17.71 -2.63 -2.38
CA ALA A 45 -18.14 -2.85 -1.00
C ALA A 45 -16.99 -3.21 -0.02
N SER A 46 -15.81 -2.62 -0.21
CA SER A 46 -14.64 -2.79 0.68
C SER A 46 -14.14 -4.24 0.79
N ARG A 47 -14.49 -5.11 -0.16
CA ARG A 47 -14.12 -6.55 -0.10
C ARG A 47 -12.63 -6.80 -0.30
N ARG A 48 -11.88 -5.79 -0.77
CA ARG A 48 -10.45 -5.93 -1.09
C ARG A 48 -9.56 -5.82 0.13
N VAL A 49 -10.02 -5.09 1.15
CA VAL A 49 -9.31 -4.87 2.41
C VAL A 49 -10.27 -5.10 3.57
N ASN A 50 -9.97 -6.10 4.38
CA ASN A 50 -10.69 -6.40 5.60
C ASN A 50 -9.86 -5.97 6.80
N ILE A 51 -10.19 -4.82 7.39
CA ILE A 51 -9.46 -4.27 8.53
C ILE A 51 -9.64 -5.14 9.78
N ALA A 52 -10.82 -5.74 9.96
CA ALA A 52 -11.12 -6.58 11.13
C ALA A 52 -10.42 -7.94 11.09
N ALA A 53 -10.16 -8.46 9.89
CA ALA A 53 -9.40 -9.68 9.66
C ALA A 53 -8.42 -9.48 8.48
N PRO A 54 -7.25 -8.86 8.71
CA PRO A 54 -6.31 -8.49 7.67
C PRO A 54 -5.92 -9.64 6.74
N ASP A 55 -5.68 -10.84 7.29
CA ASP A 55 -5.32 -12.04 6.53
C ASP A 55 -6.40 -12.47 5.51
N ASN A 56 -7.66 -12.12 5.77
CA ASN A 56 -8.78 -12.41 4.88
C ASN A 56 -9.00 -11.33 3.80
N SER A 57 -8.09 -10.35 3.71
CA SER A 57 -8.16 -9.31 2.68
C SER A 57 -7.82 -9.88 1.32
N LEU A 58 -8.65 -9.62 0.30
CA LEU A 58 -8.46 -10.16 -1.04
C LEU A 58 -7.09 -9.78 -1.63
N ILE A 59 -6.55 -8.60 -1.29
CA ILE A 59 -5.21 -8.18 -1.70
C ILE A 59 -4.12 -9.16 -1.23
N LEU A 60 -4.18 -9.65 0.01
CA LEU A 60 -3.23 -10.63 0.56
C LEU A 60 -3.49 -12.03 0.00
N LEU A 61 -4.76 -12.43 -0.10
CA LEU A 61 -5.14 -13.74 -0.63
C LEU A 61 -4.72 -13.91 -2.10
N LYS A 62 -4.86 -12.86 -2.92
CA LYS A 62 -4.42 -12.85 -4.32
C LYS A 62 -2.91 -12.77 -4.42
N ALA A 63 -2.25 -11.94 -3.60
CA ALA A 63 -0.78 -11.82 -3.61
C ALA A 63 -0.08 -13.12 -3.18
N SER A 64 -0.66 -13.86 -2.23
CA SER A 64 -0.14 -15.15 -1.75
C SER A 64 -0.56 -16.36 -2.56
N ALA A 65 -1.41 -16.16 -3.58
CA ALA A 65 -2.06 -17.22 -4.35
C ALA A 65 -2.87 -18.21 -3.51
N SER A 66 -3.30 -17.83 -2.29
CA SER A 66 -4.29 -18.59 -1.51
C SER A 66 -5.66 -18.63 -2.19
N VAL A 67 -5.94 -17.66 -3.06
CA VAL A 67 -7.03 -17.72 -4.03
C VAL A 67 -6.49 -17.49 -5.45
N PRO A 68 -7.15 -18.00 -6.50
CA PRO A 68 -6.64 -17.91 -7.87
C PRO A 68 -6.35 -16.46 -8.28
N HIS A 69 -5.14 -16.19 -8.75
CA HIS A 69 -4.73 -14.88 -9.25
C HIS A 69 -3.97 -15.08 -10.57
N GLU A 70 -4.42 -14.43 -11.64
CA GLU A 70 -3.78 -14.55 -12.96
C GLU A 70 -2.32 -14.05 -12.96
N GLY A 71 -1.98 -13.11 -12.07
CA GLY A 71 -0.61 -12.64 -11.89
C GLY A 71 0.30 -13.60 -11.13
N GLY A 72 -0.19 -14.78 -10.73
CA GLY A 72 0.55 -15.75 -9.93
C GLY A 72 0.74 -15.33 -8.46
N GLN A 73 1.64 -16.03 -7.77
CA GLN A 73 2.07 -15.71 -6.41
C GLN A 73 3.12 -14.59 -6.46
N LEU A 74 2.88 -13.50 -5.72
CA LEU A 74 3.72 -12.31 -5.66
C LEU A 74 4.46 -12.17 -4.32
N ALA A 75 3.88 -12.66 -3.22
CA ALA A 75 4.49 -12.65 -1.89
C ALA A 75 3.98 -13.85 -1.08
N LYS A 76 4.83 -14.46 -0.24
CA LYS A 76 4.40 -15.54 0.66
C LYS A 76 3.97 -15.00 2.01
N VAL A 77 3.12 -15.76 2.71
CA VAL A 77 2.75 -15.46 4.10
C VAL A 77 4.02 -15.43 4.96
N GLY A 78 4.18 -14.39 5.77
CA GLY A 78 5.38 -14.18 6.60
C GLY A 78 6.58 -13.52 5.89
N GLU A 79 6.52 -13.27 4.58
CA GLU A 79 7.55 -12.46 3.90
C GLU A 79 7.35 -10.96 4.20
N ASP A 80 8.44 -10.20 4.18
CA ASP A 80 8.44 -8.77 4.52
C ASP A 80 7.35 -7.97 3.80
N TYR A 81 7.20 -8.14 2.48
CA TYR A 81 6.20 -7.40 1.72
C TYR A 81 4.76 -7.79 2.09
N TYR A 82 4.53 -9.07 2.42
CA TYR A 82 3.23 -9.54 2.90
C TYR A 82 2.92 -8.92 4.26
N GLU A 83 3.86 -8.96 5.20
CA GLU A 83 3.67 -8.42 6.55
C GLU A 83 3.54 -6.90 6.57
N ILE A 84 4.25 -6.18 5.70
CA ILE A 84 4.08 -4.72 5.55
C ILE A 84 2.67 -4.39 5.05
N LEU A 85 2.18 -5.13 4.04
CA LEU A 85 0.83 -4.96 3.51
C LEU A 85 -0.23 -5.29 4.56
N LYS A 86 -0.07 -6.41 5.25
CA LYS A 86 -0.94 -6.83 6.36
C LYS A 86 -0.96 -5.79 7.47
N GLY A 87 0.21 -5.27 7.86
CA GLY A 87 0.34 -4.20 8.86
C GLY A 87 -0.37 -2.93 8.42
N TRP A 88 -0.23 -2.52 7.16
CA TRP A 88 -0.96 -1.37 6.64
C TRP A 88 -2.48 -1.55 6.72
N ILE A 89 -2.99 -2.74 6.38
CA ILE A 89 -4.42 -3.07 6.48
C ILE A 89 -4.89 -3.02 7.94
N ALA A 90 -4.14 -3.66 8.85
CA ALA A 90 -4.44 -3.69 10.28
C ALA A 90 -4.48 -2.30 10.90
N ASN A 91 -3.67 -1.36 10.39
CA ASN A 91 -3.67 0.05 10.79
C ASN A 91 -4.78 0.89 10.13
N GLY A 92 -5.77 0.23 9.52
CA GLY A 92 -6.95 0.87 8.96
C GLY A 92 -6.83 1.27 7.50
N ALA A 93 -5.81 0.78 6.79
CA ALA A 93 -5.63 0.98 5.35
C ALA A 93 -5.62 2.46 4.92
N LYS A 94 -5.10 3.33 5.78
CA LYS A 94 -5.08 4.78 5.56
C LYS A 94 -3.88 5.17 4.71
N LEU A 95 -4.04 6.24 3.95
CA LEU A 95 -2.89 6.92 3.42
C LEU A 95 -2.21 7.64 4.58
N GLU A 96 -1.04 7.14 5.01
CA GLU A 96 -0.22 7.93 5.91
C GLU A 96 0.17 9.22 5.18
N PRO A 97 -0.16 10.41 5.71
CA PRO A 97 0.33 11.64 5.13
C PRO A 97 1.85 11.53 5.12
N ALA A 98 2.48 11.86 3.97
CA ALA A 98 3.92 11.81 3.81
C ALA A 98 4.55 12.40 5.06
N ARG A 99 5.27 11.54 5.78
CA ARG A 99 5.86 11.80 7.08
C ARG A 99 6.71 13.08 7.00
N ARG A 100 6.11 14.24 7.23
CA ARG A 100 6.81 15.53 7.40
C ARG A 100 7.33 15.56 8.82
N GLU A 101 8.29 14.70 9.12
CA GLU A 101 9.11 14.87 10.31
C GLU A 101 10.54 15.13 9.86
N TRP A 102 10.76 16.39 9.51
CA TRP A 102 11.88 17.11 10.11
C TRP A 102 11.66 17.13 11.63
N ARG A 103 11.81 15.98 12.30
CA ARG A 103 11.98 15.99 13.75
C ARG A 103 13.27 16.75 13.98
N ALA A 104 13.10 17.96 14.50
CA ALA A 104 14.11 18.78 15.11
C ALA A 104 15.16 17.88 15.76
N LEU A 105 16.32 17.76 15.12
CA LEU A 105 17.51 17.33 15.82
C LEU A 105 17.75 18.39 16.89
N ARG A 106 17.42 17.98 18.10
CA ARG A 106 17.92 18.48 19.38
C ARG A 106 19.15 19.38 19.20
N CYS A 107 18.95 20.69 19.18
CA CYS A 107 19.93 21.61 19.76
C CYS A 107 19.53 21.86 21.22
N ILE A 108 19.58 20.80 22.03
CA ILE A 108 19.80 20.90 23.47
C ILE A 108 21.30 20.65 23.63
N GLN A 109 22.12 21.62 23.21
CA GLN A 109 23.51 21.77 23.61
C GLN A 109 23.98 23.15 23.14
N GLY A 110 24.07 24.09 24.08
CA GLY A 110 24.94 25.27 23.97
C GLY A 110 24.51 26.34 22.97
N MET A 111 23.79 27.35 23.46
CA MET A 111 24.06 28.77 23.26
C MET A 111 25.16 29.12 22.24
N GLN A 112 24.82 29.42 20.98
CA GLN A 112 25.35 30.57 20.21
C GLN A 112 24.70 30.65 18.80
N LEU A 113 24.21 31.84 18.44
CA LEU A 113 24.08 32.36 17.08
C LEU A 113 23.08 31.70 16.12
N CYS A 114 21.80 32.07 16.26
CA CYS A 114 20.92 32.25 15.10
C CYS A 114 20.69 33.76 14.93
N LYS A 115 21.51 34.42 14.10
CA LYS A 115 21.21 35.75 13.57
C LYS A 115 20.59 35.55 12.18
N ARG A 116 19.31 35.93 12.10
CA ARG A 116 18.45 36.25 10.94
C ARG A 116 18.47 35.32 9.74
#